data_AF-A0A4Q4V470-F1
#
_entry.id   AF-A0A4Q4V470-F1
#
_cell.length_a   1.000
_cell.length_b   1.000
_cell.length_c   1.000
_cell.angle_alpha   90.00
_cell.angle_beta   90.00
_cell.angle_gamma   90.00
#
_symmetry.space_group_name_H-M   'P 1'
#
loop_
_entity.id
_entity.type
_entity.pdbx_description
1 polymer ?
#
loop_
_entity_poly.entity_id
_entity_poly.type
_entity_poly.pdbx_seq_one_letter_code
_entity_poly.pdbx_strand_id
1 'polypeptide(L)'
;MAVVSSTGTLSFFELVPRSERDAATLKEIFTHRPLGEDNGVLFLSCAWHPSLPDLLAITTSNYEVHVLRVDSALGVSKTREEPVMTHNLEAWTVAFSPFLTAHHPDASGQDLGQSHSITILSGGDDSKLLSTTCVYHPSHLTDDGEAIQTPYPITTFRGHEAGVTAILPLALKFTDNSSVVVTGSYDDHLRVYRVYSEEGCFETRRPSIVAENNLGGGVWRLKLIKLEEKGAETSSDSKGRWMALILASCMHAGCRVLEVSGNYEEEHCQINVMARFEEHKSMNYGSDFQPGSGHQLSGKALRCISTSFYDRLLCVWDFDVAHGRVN
;
A
#
# COMPACT_ATOMS: atom_id res chain seq x y z
N MET A 1 3.37 16.04 3.11
CA MET A 1 4.03 14.72 2.97
C MET A 1 4.46 14.26 4.34
N ALA A 2 4.31 12.96 4.66
CA ALA A 2 4.81 12.37 5.91
C ALA A 2 6.01 11.47 5.59
N VAL A 3 7.01 11.47 6.45
CA VAL A 3 8.24 10.66 6.30
C VAL A 3 8.61 10.08 7.66
N VAL A 4 8.93 8.79 7.65
CA VAL A 4 9.53 8.10 8.81
C VAL A 4 11.03 7.93 8.63
N SER A 5 11.77 7.82 9.72
CA SER A 5 13.23 7.78 9.69
C SER A 5 13.85 6.69 10.58
N SER A 6 15.13 6.42 10.31
CA SER A 6 16.00 5.57 11.13
C SER A 6 16.34 6.16 12.50
N THR A 7 15.78 7.31 12.89
CA THR A 7 15.93 7.85 14.24
C THR A 7 14.65 7.75 15.05
N GLY A 8 13.66 6.98 14.59
CA GLY A 8 12.38 6.81 15.28
C GLY A 8 11.52 8.07 15.24
N THR A 9 11.59 8.84 14.15
CA THR A 9 10.82 10.08 13.99
C THR A 9 9.82 9.99 12.85
N LEU A 10 8.72 10.73 13.01
CA LEU A 10 7.72 11.03 11.98
C LEU A 10 7.77 12.53 11.69
N SER A 11 8.21 12.91 10.50
CA SER A 11 8.31 14.30 10.06
C SER A 11 7.27 14.63 8.99
N PHE A 12 6.68 15.83 9.07
CA PHE A 12 5.78 16.38 8.07
C PHE A 12 6.46 17.47 7.27
N PHE A 13 6.29 17.42 5.96
CA PHE A 13 6.87 18.36 5.01
C PHE A 13 5.81 18.98 4.10
N GLU A 14 5.99 20.26 3.81
CA GLU A 14 5.27 21.01 2.80
C GLU A 14 6.13 21.16 1.54
N LEU A 15 5.54 20.93 0.36
CA LEU A 15 6.17 21.31 -0.90
C LEU A 15 5.88 22.79 -1.16
N VAL A 16 6.88 23.63 -1.01
CA VAL A 16 6.82 25.04 -1.38
C VAL A 16 7.01 25.14 -2.88
N PRO A 17 5.99 25.59 -3.65
CA PRO A 17 6.09 25.65 -5.10
C PRO A 17 7.19 26.60 -5.57
N ARG A 18 7.68 26.35 -6.78
CA ARG A 18 8.63 27.24 -7.46
C ARG A 18 8.03 28.64 -7.59
N SER A 19 8.82 29.67 -7.29
CA SER A 19 8.50 31.07 -7.56
C SER A 19 9.34 31.58 -8.75
N GLU A 20 9.14 32.82 -9.18
CA GLU A 20 10.01 33.43 -10.22
C GLU A 20 11.49 33.49 -9.78
N ARG A 21 11.76 33.52 -8.47
CA ARG A 21 13.12 33.69 -7.92
C ARG A 21 13.70 32.42 -7.31
N ASP A 22 12.86 31.49 -6.86
CA ASP A 22 13.29 30.33 -6.08
C ASP A 22 12.79 29.03 -6.71
N ALA A 23 13.65 28.00 -6.69
CA ALA A 23 13.25 26.64 -7.04
C ALA A 23 12.19 26.11 -6.05
N ALA A 24 11.43 25.09 -6.46
CA ALA A 24 10.55 24.40 -5.54
C ALA A 24 11.40 23.75 -4.43
N THR A 25 10.97 23.91 -3.18
CA THR A 25 11.69 23.37 -2.01
C THR A 25 10.75 22.57 -1.13
N LEU A 26 11.31 21.63 -0.38
CA LEU A 26 10.58 20.85 0.59
C LEU A 26 10.91 21.41 1.98
N LYS A 27 9.91 21.91 2.71
CA LYS A 27 10.08 22.52 4.02
C LYS A 27 9.53 21.61 5.10
N GLU A 28 10.36 21.27 6.09
CA GLU A 28 9.91 20.56 7.29
C GLU A 28 9.02 21.47 8.13
N ILE A 29 7.87 20.96 8.55
CA ILE A 29 6.87 21.67 9.36
C ILE A 29 6.99 21.24 10.82
N PHE A 30 6.90 19.93 11.06
CA PHE A 30 6.95 19.33 12.39
C PHE A 30 7.64 17.97 12.36
N THR A 31 8.20 17.58 13.51
CA THR A 31 8.78 16.26 13.75
C THR A 31 8.29 15.74 15.08
N HIS A 32 7.82 14.50 15.08
CA HIS A 32 7.25 13.82 16.24
C HIS A 32 7.99 12.52 16.54
N ARG A 33 7.93 12.12 17.81
CA ARG A 33 8.40 10.83 18.35
C ARG A 33 7.24 10.13 19.07
N PRO A 34 6.21 9.67 18.31
CA PRO A 34 4.95 9.21 18.89
C PRO A 34 5.07 7.98 19.79
N LEU A 35 6.17 7.21 19.67
CA LEU A 35 6.44 6.02 20.46
C LEU A 35 7.47 6.25 21.59
N GLY A 36 7.84 7.51 21.85
CA GLY A 36 8.81 7.87 22.90
C GLY A 36 10.21 8.21 22.37
N GLU A 37 11.13 8.46 23.31
CA GLU A 37 12.49 8.98 23.04
C GLU A 37 13.54 7.88 22.78
N ASP A 38 13.12 6.63 22.59
CA ASP A 38 14.06 5.55 22.28
C ASP A 38 14.64 5.73 20.87
N ASN A 39 15.91 6.10 20.81
CA ASN A 39 16.64 6.29 19.55
C ASN A 39 17.13 4.96 18.93
N GLY A 40 16.93 3.83 19.61
CA GLY A 40 17.26 2.50 19.10
C GLY A 40 16.20 1.90 18.17
N VAL A 41 14.98 2.42 18.20
CA VAL A 41 13.87 1.94 17.37
C VAL A 41 13.77 2.77 16.10
N LEU A 42 13.94 2.13 14.95
CA LEU A 42 13.77 2.73 13.63
C LEU A 42 12.29 2.72 13.27
N PHE A 43 11.80 3.75 12.58
CA PHE A 43 10.52 3.68 11.90
C PHE A 43 10.78 3.33 10.43
N LEU A 44 10.19 2.24 9.96
CA LEU A 44 10.54 1.60 8.70
C LEU A 44 9.59 1.98 7.55
N SER A 45 8.30 2.07 7.84
CA SER A 45 7.28 2.44 6.86
C SER A 45 6.17 3.26 7.50
N CYS A 46 5.49 4.08 6.70
CA CYS A 46 4.26 4.75 7.08
C CYS A 46 3.26 4.81 5.92
N ALA A 47 1.98 4.67 6.24
CA ALA A 47 0.89 4.73 5.27
C ALA A 47 -0.29 5.52 5.83
N TRP A 48 -0.80 6.48 5.05
CA TRP A 48 -2.06 7.17 5.36
C TRP A 48 -3.25 6.25 5.07
N HIS A 49 -4.30 6.34 5.89
CA HIS A 49 -5.56 5.71 5.54
C HIS A 49 -6.14 6.38 4.27
N PRO A 50 -6.66 5.62 3.29
CA PRO A 50 -7.04 6.16 1.99
C PRO A 50 -8.24 7.13 2.04
N SER A 51 -9.08 7.03 3.07
CA SER A 51 -10.30 7.85 3.21
C SER A 51 -10.46 8.53 4.58
N LEU A 52 -9.62 8.20 5.56
CA LEU A 52 -9.68 8.77 6.92
C LEU A 52 -8.41 9.60 7.10
N PRO A 53 -8.46 10.92 6.83
CA PRO A 53 -7.27 11.76 6.69
C PRO A 53 -6.51 11.94 8.00
N ASP A 54 -7.10 11.58 9.13
CA ASP A 54 -6.54 11.66 10.46
C ASP A 54 -5.84 10.37 10.91
N LEU A 55 -5.84 9.29 10.11
CA LEU A 55 -5.18 8.04 10.46
C LEU A 55 -3.92 7.77 9.64
N LEU A 56 -2.85 7.44 10.35
CA LEU A 56 -1.55 7.05 9.80
C LEU A 56 -1.07 5.78 10.49
N ALA A 57 -0.74 4.74 9.74
CA ALA A 57 -0.04 3.57 10.27
C ALA A 57 1.47 3.75 10.16
N ILE A 58 2.21 3.22 11.12
CA ILE A 58 3.67 3.12 11.10
C ILE A 58 4.14 1.71 11.46
N THR A 59 5.30 1.33 10.95
CA THR A 59 5.99 0.10 11.35
C THR A 59 7.38 0.40 11.89
N THR A 60 7.92 -0.53 12.67
CA THR A 60 9.12 -0.31 13.47
C THR A 60 10.12 -1.46 13.39
N SER A 61 11.39 -1.18 13.70
CA SER A 61 12.44 -2.20 13.78
C SER A 61 12.33 -3.11 15.02
N ASN A 62 11.55 -2.73 16.03
CA ASN A 62 11.20 -3.62 17.16
C ASN A 62 9.92 -4.42 16.89
N TYR A 63 9.62 -4.66 15.60
CA TYR A 63 8.61 -5.61 15.13
C TYR A 63 7.16 -5.16 15.26
N GLU A 64 6.92 -3.92 15.67
CA GLU A 64 5.59 -3.41 16.00
C GLU A 64 4.96 -2.63 14.85
N VAL A 65 3.63 -2.75 14.75
CA VAL A 65 2.78 -1.96 13.87
C VAL A 65 1.83 -1.14 14.72
N HIS A 66 1.88 0.17 14.54
CA HIS A 66 1.07 1.13 15.29
C HIS A 66 0.16 1.91 14.34
N VAL A 67 -1.00 2.32 14.86
CA VAL A 67 -1.83 3.32 14.21
C VAL A 67 -1.80 4.57 15.07
N LEU A 68 -1.61 5.69 14.39
CA LEU A 68 -1.48 7.00 14.98
C LEU A 68 -2.61 7.87 14.45
N ARG A 69 -3.04 8.80 15.29
CA ARG A 69 -3.89 9.90 14.87
C ARG A 69 -3.01 11.10 14.53
N VAL A 70 -3.35 11.78 13.44
CA VAL A 70 -2.78 13.06 13.06
C VAL A 70 -3.91 14.08 12.96
N ASP A 71 -3.89 15.10 13.82
CA ASP A 71 -4.91 16.15 13.81
C ASP A 71 -4.66 17.21 12.72
N SER A 72 -5.59 18.16 12.58
CA SER A 72 -5.50 19.23 11.58
C SER A 72 -4.35 20.21 11.80
N ALA A 73 -3.77 20.26 13.00
CA ALA A 73 -2.56 21.01 13.33
C ALA A 73 -1.29 20.16 13.18
N LEU A 74 -1.40 18.95 12.61
CA LEU A 74 -0.34 17.94 12.49
C LEU A 74 0.17 17.44 13.85
N GLY A 75 -0.62 17.59 14.92
CA GLY A 75 -0.37 16.93 16.19
C GLY A 75 -0.53 15.42 16.06
N VAL A 76 0.41 14.65 16.61
CA VAL A 76 0.43 13.20 16.53
C VAL A 76 0.20 12.58 17.90
N SER A 77 -0.75 11.67 18.00
CA SER A 77 -1.01 10.89 19.21
C SER A 77 -1.19 9.41 18.88
N LYS A 78 -0.85 8.54 19.83
CA LYS A 78 -1.22 7.12 19.74
C LYS A 78 -2.74 6.97 19.76
N THR A 79 -3.26 5.99 19.03
CA THR A 79 -4.68 5.60 19.14
C THR A 79 -4.92 4.54 20.22
N ARG A 80 -3.85 3.90 20.71
CA ARG A 80 -3.81 2.85 21.73
C ARG A 80 -2.37 2.69 22.24
N GLU A 81 -2.19 2.12 23.43
CA GLU A 81 -0.84 1.97 24.00
C GLU A 81 -0.07 0.80 23.38
N GLU A 82 -0.74 -0.33 23.19
CA GLU A 82 -0.17 -1.53 22.61
C GLU A 82 -0.22 -1.50 21.08
N PRO A 83 0.72 -2.18 20.39
CA PRO A 83 0.69 -2.28 18.94
C PRO A 83 -0.56 -3.02 18.44
N VAL A 84 -1.00 -2.68 17.23
CA VAL A 84 -2.13 -3.38 16.58
C VAL A 84 -1.75 -4.80 16.18
N MET A 85 -0.50 -5.00 15.78
CA MET A 85 0.06 -6.30 15.45
C MET A 85 1.58 -6.28 15.61
N THR A 86 2.16 -7.46 15.78
CA THR A 86 3.60 -7.65 15.91
C THR A 86 4.10 -8.76 14.99
N HIS A 87 5.30 -8.56 14.46
CA HIS A 87 6.08 -9.54 13.72
C HIS A 87 7.11 -10.21 14.66
N ASN A 88 7.81 -11.23 14.15
CA ASN A 88 8.93 -11.86 14.86
C ASN A 88 10.30 -11.28 14.48
N LEU A 89 10.35 -10.48 13.41
CA LEU A 89 11.47 -9.69 12.92
C LEU A 89 10.92 -8.33 12.48
N GLU A 90 11.76 -7.45 11.95
CA GLU A 90 11.44 -6.08 11.55
C GLU A 90 10.11 -6.01 10.78
N ALA A 91 9.19 -5.17 11.26
CA ALA A 91 7.93 -4.90 10.56
C ALA A 91 8.23 -3.95 9.40
N TRP A 92 8.39 -4.51 8.21
CA TRP A 92 8.97 -3.80 7.07
C TRP A 92 8.02 -2.81 6.41
N THR A 93 6.76 -3.20 6.21
CA THR A 93 5.79 -2.38 5.47
C THR A 93 4.39 -2.51 6.01
N VAL A 94 3.59 -1.45 5.89
CA VAL A 94 2.16 -1.44 6.25
C VAL A 94 1.31 -0.84 5.14
N ALA A 95 0.08 -1.31 5.02
CA ALA A 95 -0.94 -0.72 4.16
C ALA A 95 -2.33 -0.83 4.80
N PHE A 96 -3.18 0.15 4.54
CA PHE A 96 -4.61 0.06 4.83
C PHE A 96 -5.35 -0.55 3.63
N SER A 97 -6.32 -1.40 3.90
CA SER A 97 -7.24 -1.89 2.89
C SER A 97 -8.35 -0.85 2.60
N PRO A 98 -8.54 -0.40 1.35
CA PRO A 98 -9.55 0.59 1.01
C PRO A 98 -10.99 0.03 0.89
N PHE A 99 -11.20 -1.27 1.09
CA PHE A 99 -12.45 -1.95 0.69
C PHE A 99 -13.13 -2.78 1.78
N LEU A 100 -12.49 -3.00 2.94
CA LEU A 100 -13.03 -3.81 4.05
C LEU A 100 -13.77 -2.98 5.11
N THR A 101 -14.26 -1.80 4.74
CA THR A 101 -15.12 -0.97 5.59
C THR A 101 -16.56 -1.49 5.46
N ALA A 102 -17.07 -2.27 6.43
CA ALA A 102 -18.52 -2.29 6.60
C ALA A 102 -18.94 -0.93 7.17
N HIS A 103 -19.94 -0.30 6.57
CA HIS A 103 -20.43 1.07 6.85
C HIS A 103 -19.67 2.20 6.16
N HIS A 104 -20.12 2.52 4.95
CA HIS A 104 -20.11 3.89 4.45
C HIS A 104 -21.47 4.15 3.78
N PRO A 105 -22.48 4.67 4.49
CA PRO A 105 -23.52 5.43 3.81
C PRO A 105 -22.93 6.78 3.39
N ASP A 106 -23.26 7.20 2.18
CA ASP A 106 -22.97 8.49 1.53
C ASP A 106 -22.27 9.59 2.33
N ALA A 107 -21.18 10.11 1.74
CA ALA A 107 -20.39 11.27 2.18
C ALA A 107 -21.23 12.56 2.20
N SER A 108 -22.16 12.63 3.14
CA SER A 108 -23.09 13.73 3.36
C SER A 108 -22.92 14.27 4.78
N GLY A 109 -21.68 14.47 5.23
CA GLY A 109 -21.34 15.39 6.33
C GLY A 109 -22.05 15.22 7.69
N GLN A 110 -22.75 14.11 7.95
CA GLN A 110 -23.52 13.90 9.18
C GLN A 110 -22.94 12.84 10.14
N ASP A 111 -21.86 12.13 9.78
CA ASP A 111 -21.37 10.96 10.54
C ASP A 111 -20.16 11.23 11.46
N LEU A 112 -20.06 12.43 12.06
CA LEU A 112 -18.92 12.87 12.88
C LEU A 112 -18.70 12.12 14.21
N GLY A 113 -19.29 10.94 14.42
CA GLY A 113 -19.13 10.14 15.63
C GLY A 113 -19.42 8.65 15.49
N GLN A 114 -19.56 8.13 14.26
CA GLN A 114 -19.75 6.69 14.05
C GLN A 114 -18.41 5.95 14.08
N SER A 115 -18.43 4.71 14.53
CA SER A 115 -17.26 3.84 14.51
C SER A 115 -16.99 3.36 13.07
N HIS A 116 -15.72 3.28 12.69
CA HIS A 116 -15.29 2.85 11.37
C HIS A 116 -14.44 1.59 11.45
N SER A 117 -14.79 0.57 10.68
CA SER A 117 -13.97 -0.62 10.54
C SER A 117 -12.85 -0.40 9.54
N ILE A 118 -11.62 -0.71 9.93
CA ILE A 118 -10.42 -0.55 9.12
C ILE A 118 -9.65 -1.85 9.11
N THR A 119 -9.15 -2.29 7.96
CA THR A 119 -8.24 -3.45 7.90
C THR A 119 -6.83 -3.01 7.61
N ILE A 120 -5.89 -3.53 8.40
CA ILE A 120 -4.47 -3.25 8.31
C ILE A 120 -3.76 -4.49 7.82
N LEU A 121 -2.84 -4.31 6.88
CA LEU A 121 -1.96 -5.33 6.34
C LEU A 121 -0.52 -4.95 6.68
N SER A 122 0.28 -5.90 7.16
CA SER A 122 1.70 -5.68 7.44
C SER A 122 2.56 -6.82 6.93
N GLY A 123 3.70 -6.46 6.36
CA GLY A 123 4.73 -7.38 5.88
C GLY A 123 5.99 -7.19 6.70
N GLY A 124 6.66 -8.29 7.06
CA GLY A 124 7.89 -8.24 7.87
C GLY A 124 8.99 -9.12 7.31
N ASP A 125 10.19 -8.96 7.86
CA ASP A 125 11.38 -9.75 7.51
C ASP A 125 11.28 -11.21 8.00
N ASP A 126 10.26 -11.54 8.79
CA ASP A 126 9.92 -12.90 9.24
C ASP A 126 9.16 -13.72 8.19
N SER A 127 9.19 -13.28 6.92
CA SER A 127 8.45 -13.86 5.78
C SER A 127 6.94 -13.86 5.94
N LYS A 128 6.39 -13.15 6.93
CA LYS A 128 4.94 -13.11 7.16
C LYS A 128 4.31 -11.89 6.52
N LEU A 129 3.14 -12.13 5.96
CA LEU A 129 2.12 -11.13 5.71
C LEU A 129 0.99 -11.36 6.71
N LEU A 130 0.68 -10.33 7.48
CA LEU A 130 -0.32 -10.32 8.53
C LEU A 130 -1.45 -9.36 8.15
N SER A 131 -2.67 -9.67 8.58
CA SER A 131 -3.76 -8.71 8.59
C SER A 131 -4.57 -8.78 9.87
N THR A 132 -5.25 -7.68 10.21
CA THR A 132 -6.31 -7.69 11.21
C THR A 132 -7.29 -6.57 10.91
N THR A 133 -8.55 -6.76 11.28
CA THR A 133 -9.55 -5.71 11.25
C THR A 133 -9.62 -5.02 12.62
N CYS A 134 -9.67 -3.70 12.60
CA CYS A 134 -9.78 -2.85 13.77
C CYS A 134 -11.04 -2.01 13.68
N VAL A 135 -11.55 -1.57 14.83
CA VAL A 135 -12.66 -0.61 14.92
C VAL A 135 -12.12 0.70 15.45
N TYR A 136 -12.23 1.76 14.65
CA TYR A 136 -11.85 3.12 14.99
C TYR A 136 -13.07 3.87 15.55
N HIS A 137 -12.92 4.48 16.72
CA HIS A 137 -13.93 5.27 17.41
C HIS A 137 -13.47 6.73 17.51
N PRO A 138 -13.87 7.63 16.59
CA PRO A 138 -13.49 9.03 16.63
C PRO A 138 -13.93 9.76 17.90
N SER A 139 -14.99 9.28 18.57
CA SER A 139 -15.52 9.88 19.81
C SER A 139 -14.68 9.57 21.06
N HIS A 140 -13.91 8.48 21.06
CA HIS A 140 -13.08 8.06 22.20
C HIS A 140 -11.80 8.89 22.35
N LEU A 141 -11.68 10.00 21.61
CA LEU A 141 -10.55 10.92 21.67
C LEU A 141 -10.59 11.87 22.88
N THR A 142 -11.74 12.00 23.54
CA THR A 142 -11.95 12.88 24.70
C THR A 142 -12.22 12.14 26.01
N ASP A 143 -12.39 10.82 25.94
CA ASP A 143 -12.54 9.94 27.09
C ASP A 143 -11.28 9.08 27.25
N ASP A 144 -11.02 8.53 28.43
CA ASP A 144 -9.86 7.67 28.76
C ASP A 144 -9.82 6.31 28.00
N GLY A 145 -10.49 6.20 26.85
CA GLY A 145 -10.60 4.97 26.05
C GLY A 145 -9.63 4.94 24.86
N GLU A 146 -9.24 3.74 24.43
CA GLU A 146 -8.50 3.59 23.17
C GLU A 146 -9.39 3.93 21.97
N ALA A 147 -8.88 4.80 21.09
CA ALA A 147 -9.57 5.19 19.86
C ALA A 147 -9.60 4.06 18.83
N ILE A 148 -8.67 3.11 18.87
CA ILE A 148 -8.69 1.90 18.05
C ILE A 148 -8.85 0.68 18.93
N GLN A 149 -9.75 -0.21 18.52
CA GLN A 149 -9.96 -1.54 19.10
C GLN A 149 -9.57 -2.62 18.09
N THR A 150 -9.01 -3.73 18.56
CA THR A 150 -8.67 -4.92 17.74
C THR A 150 -9.50 -6.13 18.17
N PRO A 151 -10.81 -6.15 17.85
CA PRO A 151 -11.67 -7.26 18.28
C PRO A 151 -11.46 -8.54 17.44
N TYR A 152 -10.76 -8.44 16.31
CA TYR A 152 -10.51 -9.56 15.40
C TYR A 152 -9.10 -10.13 15.58
N PRO A 153 -8.93 -11.47 15.45
CA PRO A 153 -7.61 -12.09 15.53
C PRO A 153 -6.73 -11.68 14.36
N ILE A 154 -5.40 -11.84 14.52
CA ILE A 154 -4.47 -11.64 13.42
C ILE A 154 -4.57 -12.83 12.45
N THR A 155 -4.80 -12.53 11.18
CA THR A 155 -4.77 -13.48 10.08
C THR A 155 -3.37 -13.52 9.47
N THR A 156 -2.77 -14.71 9.39
CA THR A 156 -1.47 -14.94 8.74
C THR A 156 -1.65 -15.54 7.35
N PHE A 157 -1.06 -14.88 6.35
CA PHE A 157 -1.04 -15.33 4.97
C PHE A 157 0.09 -16.34 4.78
N ARG A 158 -0.10 -17.27 3.84
CA ARG A 158 0.93 -18.27 3.49
C ARG A 158 1.51 -17.98 2.11
N GLY A 159 2.73 -18.44 1.87
CA GLY A 159 3.32 -18.59 0.54
C GLY A 159 4.54 -17.72 0.25
N HIS A 160 4.82 -16.67 1.03
CA HIS A 160 6.10 -15.97 0.95
C HIS A 160 7.19 -16.77 1.68
N GLU A 161 8.38 -16.83 1.09
CA GLU A 161 9.54 -17.56 1.65
C GLU A 161 10.62 -16.64 2.20
N ALA A 162 10.54 -15.34 1.92
CA ALA A 162 11.39 -14.29 2.47
C ALA A 162 10.55 -13.06 2.86
N GLY A 163 11.21 -12.03 3.42
CA GLY A 163 10.57 -10.82 3.92
C GLY A 163 9.58 -10.19 2.95
N VAL A 164 8.39 -9.84 3.44
CA VAL A 164 7.32 -9.22 2.63
C VAL A 164 7.52 -7.72 2.63
N THR A 165 7.83 -7.16 1.47
CA THR A 165 8.41 -5.81 1.37
C THR A 165 7.51 -4.81 0.66
N ALA A 166 6.49 -5.28 -0.06
CA ALA A 166 5.49 -4.43 -0.68
C ALA A 166 4.08 -5.01 -0.54
N ILE A 167 3.12 -4.14 -0.24
CA ILE A 167 1.69 -4.47 -0.15
C ILE A 167 0.92 -3.41 -0.93
N LEU A 168 0.12 -3.85 -1.90
CA LEU A 168 -0.72 -3.01 -2.74
C LEU A 168 -2.15 -3.57 -2.75
N PRO A 169 -3.02 -3.10 -1.84
CA PRO A 169 -4.44 -3.41 -1.89
C PRO A 169 -5.08 -2.76 -3.14
N LEU A 170 -5.85 -3.52 -3.90
CA LEU A 170 -6.62 -3.00 -5.04
C LEU A 170 -8.03 -2.65 -4.58
N ALA A 171 -8.54 -1.48 -4.93
CA ALA A 171 -9.88 -1.02 -4.55
C ALA A 171 -11.02 -1.73 -5.32
N LEU A 172 -10.99 -3.07 -5.35
CA LEU A 172 -11.99 -3.93 -5.98
C LEU A 172 -12.94 -4.47 -4.91
N LYS A 173 -14.24 -4.53 -5.20
CA LYS A 173 -15.25 -5.10 -4.28
C LYS A 173 -15.98 -6.24 -4.98
N PHE A 174 -15.84 -7.44 -4.43
CA PHE A 174 -16.49 -8.63 -4.96
C PHE A 174 -17.76 -8.93 -4.16
N THR A 175 -18.70 -9.65 -4.77
CA THR A 175 -20.01 -9.96 -4.17
C THR A 175 -19.94 -10.88 -2.95
N ASP A 176 -18.84 -11.61 -2.79
CA ASP A 176 -18.56 -12.51 -1.67
C ASP A 176 -17.76 -11.82 -0.54
N ASN A 177 -17.83 -10.48 -0.44
CA ASN A 177 -17.12 -9.65 0.54
C ASN A 177 -15.60 -9.86 0.55
N SER A 178 -15.05 -10.16 -0.63
CA SER A 178 -13.63 -10.33 -0.82
C SER A 178 -13.05 -9.24 -1.73
N SER A 179 -11.74 -9.26 -1.85
CA SER A 179 -10.98 -8.34 -2.69
C SER A 179 -9.60 -8.91 -3.03
N VAL A 180 -8.77 -8.09 -3.65
CA VAL A 180 -7.45 -8.46 -4.16
C VAL A 180 -6.37 -7.60 -3.51
N VAL A 181 -5.33 -8.27 -3.03
CA VAL A 181 -4.10 -7.63 -2.55
C VAL A 181 -2.93 -8.16 -3.35
N VAL A 182 -2.15 -7.27 -3.96
CA VAL A 182 -0.91 -7.61 -4.66
C VAL A 182 0.25 -7.37 -3.71
N THR A 183 1.19 -8.30 -3.66
CA THR A 183 2.31 -8.27 -2.70
C THR A 183 3.62 -8.61 -3.38
N GLY A 184 4.71 -8.09 -2.82
CA GLY A 184 6.07 -8.39 -3.25
C GLY A 184 6.94 -8.81 -2.06
N SER A 185 7.91 -9.69 -2.32
CA SER A 185 8.82 -10.23 -1.31
C SER A 185 10.26 -10.27 -1.81
N TYR A 186 11.20 -10.35 -0.87
CA TYR A 186 12.61 -10.65 -1.14
C TYR A 186 12.85 -12.03 -1.77
N ASP A 187 11.84 -12.90 -1.85
CA ASP A 187 11.93 -14.20 -2.52
C ASP A 187 11.76 -14.12 -4.05
N ASP A 188 11.87 -12.93 -4.62
CA ASP A 188 11.71 -12.58 -6.04
C ASP A 188 10.29 -12.70 -6.62
N HIS A 189 9.28 -13.03 -5.80
CA HIS A 189 7.93 -13.22 -6.31
C HIS A 189 7.02 -12.01 -6.07
N LEU A 190 6.15 -11.79 -7.05
CA LEU A 190 4.91 -11.05 -6.89
C LEU A 190 3.75 -12.05 -6.74
N ARG A 191 2.92 -11.85 -5.73
CA ARG A 191 1.76 -12.69 -5.44
C ARG A 191 0.49 -11.87 -5.36
N VAL A 192 -0.56 -12.40 -5.96
CA VAL A 192 -1.92 -11.85 -5.91
C VAL A 192 -2.73 -12.72 -4.96
N TYR A 193 -3.25 -12.10 -3.90
CA TYR A 193 -4.08 -12.76 -2.91
C TYR A 193 -5.54 -12.37 -3.07
N ARG A 194 -6.43 -13.35 -2.94
CA ARG A 194 -7.84 -13.11 -2.61
C ARG A 194 -7.94 -12.98 -1.09
N VAL A 195 -8.50 -11.87 -0.61
CA VAL A 195 -8.66 -11.57 0.82
C VAL A 195 -10.13 -11.35 1.15
N TYR A 196 -10.57 -11.74 2.34
CA TYR A 196 -11.97 -11.69 2.76
C TYR A 196 -12.12 -10.76 3.97
N SER A 197 -13.26 -10.08 4.06
CA SER A 197 -13.61 -9.35 5.28
C SER A 197 -13.76 -10.30 6.46
N GLU A 198 -13.20 -9.94 7.62
CA GLU A 198 -13.43 -10.64 8.88
C GLU A 198 -14.80 -10.26 9.48
N GLU A 199 -15.42 -9.17 8.99
CA GLU A 199 -16.69 -8.68 9.48
C GLU A 199 -17.88 -9.36 8.79
N GLY A 200 -18.85 -9.81 9.58
CA GLY A 200 -20.13 -10.34 9.06
C GLY A 200 -20.06 -11.74 8.44
N CYS A 201 -18.89 -12.39 8.44
CA CYS A 201 -18.74 -13.76 7.95
C CYS A 201 -18.93 -14.80 9.06
N PHE A 202 -19.88 -15.71 8.86
CA PHE A 202 -20.09 -16.89 9.73
C PHE A 202 -18.98 -17.94 9.57
N GLU A 203 -18.25 -17.92 8.45
CA GLU A 203 -17.13 -18.80 8.16
C GLU A 203 -15.87 -17.97 7.87
N THR A 204 -14.80 -18.21 8.64
CA THR A 204 -13.51 -17.55 8.44
C THR A 204 -12.83 -18.12 7.20
N ARG A 205 -12.97 -17.44 6.06
CA ARG A 205 -12.23 -17.79 4.84
C ARG A 205 -10.81 -17.28 4.94
N ARG A 206 -9.85 -18.16 4.66
CA ARG A 206 -8.43 -17.80 4.67
C ARG A 206 -8.06 -17.11 3.36
N PRO A 207 -7.13 -16.15 3.39
CA PRO A 207 -6.54 -15.62 2.17
C PRO A 207 -5.92 -16.73 1.32
N SER A 208 -6.13 -16.68 0.00
CA SER A 208 -5.58 -17.64 -0.97
C SER A 208 -4.76 -16.93 -2.04
N ILE A 209 -3.69 -17.58 -2.51
CA ILE A 209 -2.94 -17.10 -3.68
C ILE A 209 -3.72 -17.48 -4.93
N VAL A 210 -4.03 -16.48 -5.75
CA VAL A 210 -4.79 -16.65 -7.00
C VAL A 210 -3.94 -16.46 -8.25
N ALA A 211 -2.75 -15.87 -8.11
CA ALA A 211 -1.69 -15.84 -9.11
C ALA A 211 -0.34 -15.54 -8.46
N GLU A 212 0.74 -16.03 -9.06
CA GLU A 212 2.11 -15.68 -8.69
C GLU A 212 3.01 -15.59 -9.91
N ASN A 213 4.07 -14.79 -9.82
CA ASN A 213 5.07 -14.67 -10.87
C ASN A 213 6.43 -14.32 -10.27
N ASN A 214 7.49 -15.03 -10.67
CA ASN A 214 8.87 -14.70 -10.28
C ASN A 214 9.41 -13.60 -11.21
N LEU A 215 9.75 -12.44 -10.64
CA LEU A 215 10.19 -11.27 -11.40
C LEU A 215 11.72 -11.21 -11.59
N GLY A 216 12.45 -12.16 -10.99
CA GLY A 216 13.91 -12.31 -11.08
C GLY A 216 14.71 -11.44 -10.11
N GLY A 217 14.05 -10.88 -9.09
CA GLY A 217 14.68 -10.07 -8.05
C GLY A 217 13.66 -9.57 -7.02
N GLY A 218 14.09 -9.41 -5.77
CA GLY A 218 13.24 -9.03 -4.64
C GLY A 218 12.33 -7.84 -4.93
N VAL A 219 11.02 -8.03 -4.73
CA VAL A 219 9.97 -7.09 -5.13
C VAL A 219 9.59 -6.19 -3.96
N TRP A 220 10.29 -5.08 -3.79
CA TRP A 220 10.16 -4.22 -2.60
C TRP A 220 9.33 -2.95 -2.75
N ARG A 221 8.86 -2.63 -3.96
CA ARG A 221 7.95 -1.49 -4.14
C ARG A 221 6.96 -1.75 -5.26
N LEU A 222 5.70 -1.46 -4.99
CA LEU A 222 4.59 -1.57 -5.94
C LEU A 222 3.84 -0.24 -6.01
N LYS A 223 3.52 0.19 -7.22
CA LYS A 223 2.77 1.42 -7.49
C LYS A 223 1.67 1.11 -8.50
N LEU A 224 0.41 1.37 -8.12
CA LEU A 224 -0.73 1.24 -9.03
C LEU A 224 -0.69 2.39 -10.04
N ILE A 225 -0.52 2.07 -11.33
CA ILE A 225 -0.60 3.03 -12.43
C ILE A 225 -2.06 3.27 -12.79
N LYS A 226 -2.84 2.18 -12.91
CA LYS A 226 -4.22 2.22 -13.37
C LYS A 226 -4.98 1.00 -12.87
N LEU A 227 -6.24 1.19 -12.49
CA LEU A 227 -7.20 0.12 -12.24
C LEU A 227 -8.41 0.36 -13.16
N GLU A 228 -8.77 -0.64 -13.95
CA GLU A 228 -9.93 -0.61 -14.84
C GLU A 228 -10.88 -1.75 -14.50
N GLU A 229 -12.18 -1.44 -14.47
CA GLU A 229 -13.27 -2.41 -14.38
C GLU A 229 -14.06 -2.38 -15.68
N LYS A 230 -14.02 -3.48 -16.45
CA LYS A 230 -14.71 -3.64 -17.73
C LYS A 230 -15.94 -4.52 -17.52
N GLY A 231 -17.14 -3.94 -17.58
CA GLY A 231 -18.36 -4.74 -17.47
C GLY A 231 -19.71 -4.05 -17.23
N ALA A 232 -19.83 -2.72 -17.21
CA ALA A 232 -21.12 -2.09 -16.89
C ALA A 232 -22.03 -1.79 -18.08
N GLU A 233 -21.53 -1.54 -19.31
CA GLU A 233 -22.41 -0.89 -20.31
C GLU A 233 -22.41 -1.40 -21.76
N THR A 234 -21.55 -2.31 -22.22
CA THR A 234 -21.61 -2.73 -23.63
C THR A 234 -21.18 -4.18 -23.86
N SER A 235 -22.11 -4.98 -24.38
CA SER A 235 -22.00 -6.39 -24.82
C SER A 235 -22.28 -7.46 -23.76
N SER A 236 -23.22 -8.35 -24.08
CA SER A 236 -23.79 -9.42 -23.25
C SER A 236 -22.84 -10.58 -22.94
N ASP A 237 -21.54 -10.41 -23.16
CA ASP A 237 -20.52 -11.48 -23.05
C ASP A 237 -19.29 -11.07 -22.22
N SER A 238 -19.15 -9.80 -21.84
CA SER A 238 -18.07 -9.40 -20.91
C SER A 238 -18.53 -9.60 -19.47
N LYS A 239 -18.41 -10.83 -18.98
CA LYS A 239 -18.36 -11.12 -17.53
C LYS A 239 -17.45 -10.08 -16.87
N GLY A 240 -17.88 -9.49 -15.76
CA GLY A 240 -17.17 -8.38 -15.11
C GLY A 240 -15.68 -8.69 -14.96
N ARG A 241 -14.83 -8.04 -15.75
CA ARG A 241 -13.38 -8.22 -15.74
C ARG A 241 -12.73 -6.99 -15.16
N TRP A 242 -11.60 -7.17 -14.52
CA TRP A 242 -10.79 -6.06 -14.02
C TRP A 242 -9.34 -6.23 -14.43
N MET A 243 -8.64 -5.11 -14.53
CA MET A 243 -7.22 -5.06 -14.87
C MET A 243 -6.54 -3.97 -14.06
N ALA A 244 -5.39 -4.29 -13.48
CA ALA A 244 -4.50 -3.37 -12.78
C ALA A 244 -3.15 -3.31 -13.50
N LEU A 245 -2.75 -2.11 -13.90
CA LEU A 245 -1.40 -1.83 -14.40
C LEU A 245 -0.53 -1.38 -13.23
N ILE A 246 0.57 -2.07 -12.97
CA ILE A 246 1.39 -1.91 -11.77
C ILE A 246 2.85 -1.69 -12.18
N LEU A 247 3.49 -0.69 -11.58
CA LEU A 247 4.93 -0.50 -11.64
C LEU A 247 5.57 -1.17 -10.43
N ALA A 248 6.44 -2.15 -10.67
CA ALA A 248 7.21 -2.82 -9.64
C ALA A 248 8.69 -2.38 -9.72
N SER A 249 9.26 -2.05 -8.56
CA SER A 249 10.71 -1.99 -8.38
C SER A 249 11.17 -3.37 -7.93
N CYS A 250 12.09 -3.98 -8.66
CA CYS A 250 12.68 -5.27 -8.29
C CYS A 250 14.18 -5.07 -8.08
N MET A 251 14.74 -5.61 -7.00
CA MET A 251 16.13 -5.40 -6.58
C MET A 251 17.14 -5.49 -7.74
N HIS A 252 17.53 -6.71 -8.11
CA HIS A 252 18.54 -6.95 -9.14
C HIS A 252 17.95 -7.08 -10.54
N ALA A 253 16.62 -7.16 -10.62
CA ALA A 253 15.88 -7.27 -11.87
C ALA A 253 15.58 -5.90 -12.50
N GLY A 254 15.73 -4.78 -11.80
CA GLY A 254 15.32 -3.47 -12.30
C GLY A 254 13.80 -3.27 -12.22
N CYS A 255 13.24 -2.39 -13.04
CA CYS A 255 11.80 -2.14 -12.98
C CYS A 255 11.01 -3.11 -13.87
N ARG A 256 9.76 -3.39 -13.46
CA ARG A 256 8.77 -4.11 -14.26
C ARG A 256 7.50 -3.29 -14.38
N VAL A 257 6.92 -3.24 -15.57
CA VAL A 257 5.51 -2.87 -15.72
C VAL A 257 4.72 -4.16 -15.87
N LEU A 258 3.71 -4.33 -15.04
CA LEU A 258 2.94 -5.56 -14.91
C LEU A 258 1.48 -5.26 -15.18
N GLU A 259 0.81 -6.14 -15.91
CA GLU A 259 -0.64 -6.20 -15.99
C GLU A 259 -1.11 -7.36 -15.12
N VAL A 260 -1.92 -7.07 -14.12
CA VAL A 260 -2.62 -8.06 -13.32
C VAL A 260 -4.09 -7.99 -13.69
N SER A 261 -4.68 -9.11 -14.12
CA SER A 261 -6.09 -9.14 -14.54
C SER A 261 -6.83 -10.32 -13.94
N GLY A 262 -8.13 -10.15 -13.73
CA GLY A 262 -9.00 -11.21 -13.23
C GLY A 262 -10.46 -11.00 -13.62
N ASN A 263 -11.29 -11.93 -13.20
CA ASN A 263 -12.75 -11.91 -13.38
C ASN A 263 -13.40 -11.85 -11.99
N TYR A 264 -14.50 -11.12 -11.84
CA TYR A 264 -15.27 -11.06 -10.60
C TYR A 264 -15.86 -12.43 -10.19
N GLU A 265 -16.13 -13.31 -11.16
CA GLU A 265 -16.72 -14.63 -10.94
C GLU A 265 -15.69 -15.77 -10.79
N GLU A 266 -14.45 -15.57 -11.26
CA GLU A 266 -13.42 -16.61 -11.26
C GLU A 266 -12.41 -16.34 -10.14
N GLU A 267 -11.87 -17.40 -9.56
CA GLU A 267 -10.85 -17.25 -8.51
C GLU A 267 -9.49 -16.91 -9.12
N HIS A 268 -9.16 -17.43 -10.31
CA HIS A 268 -7.84 -17.27 -10.92
C HIS A 268 -7.60 -15.86 -11.48
N CYS A 269 -6.39 -15.37 -11.28
CA CYS A 269 -5.88 -14.15 -11.87
C CYS A 269 -4.72 -14.46 -12.83
N GLN A 270 -4.36 -13.49 -13.67
CA GLN A 270 -3.20 -13.56 -14.56
C GLN A 270 -2.25 -12.41 -14.26
N ILE A 271 -0.96 -12.66 -14.42
CA ILE A 271 0.12 -11.67 -14.26
C ILE A 271 0.94 -11.70 -15.55
N ASN A 272 0.94 -10.60 -16.29
CA ASN A 272 1.70 -10.41 -17.51
C ASN A 272 2.77 -9.34 -17.30
N VAL A 273 4.03 -9.66 -17.66
CA VAL A 273 5.11 -8.67 -17.67
C VAL A 273 5.07 -7.89 -18.97
N MET A 274 4.61 -6.64 -18.91
CA MET A 274 4.43 -5.76 -20.06
C MET A 274 5.71 -5.07 -20.48
N ALA A 275 6.60 -4.76 -19.54
CA ALA A 275 7.89 -4.14 -19.81
C ALA A 275 8.93 -4.45 -18.75
N ARG A 276 10.20 -4.35 -19.15
CA ARG A 276 11.40 -4.50 -18.31
C ARG A 276 12.31 -3.30 -18.54
N PHE A 277 12.79 -2.70 -17.46
CA PHE A 277 13.80 -1.66 -17.51
C PHE A 277 14.99 -2.08 -16.65
N GLU A 278 16.12 -2.39 -17.30
CA GLU A 278 17.26 -3.10 -16.69
C GLU A 278 18.58 -2.32 -16.84
N GLU A 279 18.51 -0.99 -17.00
CA GLU A 279 19.69 -0.13 -17.13
C GLU A 279 20.46 0.08 -15.81
N HIS A 280 19.82 -0.20 -14.67
CA HIS A 280 20.47 -0.14 -13.36
C HIS A 280 21.52 -1.23 -13.26
N LYS A 281 22.75 -0.87 -12.89
CA LYS A 281 23.88 -1.81 -12.72
C LYS A 281 23.94 -2.39 -11.31
N SER A 282 23.03 -1.93 -10.44
CA SER A 282 22.86 -2.38 -9.08
C SER A 282 21.38 -2.42 -8.70
N MET A 283 21.10 -2.49 -7.40
CA MET A 283 19.76 -2.64 -6.84
C MET A 283 18.87 -1.43 -7.16
N ASN A 284 17.79 -1.64 -7.92
CA ASN A 284 16.80 -0.60 -8.20
C ASN A 284 16.06 -0.20 -6.91
N TYR A 285 16.48 0.91 -6.29
CA TYR A 285 16.00 1.44 -5.01
C TYR A 285 14.52 1.83 -5.02
N GLY A 286 14.03 2.29 -6.15
CA GLY A 286 12.64 2.66 -6.28
C GLY A 286 12.31 3.12 -7.68
N SER A 287 11.01 3.21 -7.92
CA SER A 287 10.46 3.79 -9.12
C SER A 287 9.16 4.52 -8.81
N ASP A 288 8.85 5.51 -9.63
CA ASP A 288 7.58 6.21 -9.65
C ASP A 288 7.25 6.60 -11.09
N PHE A 289 6.06 7.13 -11.32
CA PHE A 289 5.63 7.55 -12.63
C PHE A 289 4.95 8.91 -12.56
N GLN A 290 4.96 9.64 -13.68
CA GLN A 290 4.20 10.87 -13.80
C GLN A 290 2.71 10.53 -13.93
N PRO A 291 1.85 10.92 -12.97
CA PRO A 291 0.42 10.64 -13.08
C PRO A 291 -0.17 11.39 -14.28
N GLY A 292 -0.95 10.70 -15.10
CA GLY A 292 -1.76 11.33 -16.14
C GLY A 292 -3.06 11.88 -15.56
N SER A 293 -3.71 12.84 -16.23
CA SER A 293 -5.14 13.10 -15.99
C SER A 293 -5.92 11.82 -16.29
N GLY A 294 -6.76 11.33 -15.37
CA GLY A 294 -7.26 9.95 -15.29
C GLY A 294 -7.83 9.26 -16.55
N HIS A 295 -8.10 10.01 -17.63
CA HIS A 295 -8.55 9.48 -18.93
C HIS A 295 -7.47 9.40 -20.03
N GLN A 296 -6.21 9.80 -19.77
CA GLN A 296 -5.20 10.04 -20.83
C GLN A 296 -4.14 8.94 -21.02
N LEU A 297 -4.18 7.83 -20.29
CA LEU A 297 -3.24 6.72 -20.52
C LEU A 297 -3.55 5.91 -21.80
N SER A 298 -4.65 6.21 -22.49
CA SER A 298 -4.94 5.65 -23.81
C SER A 298 -4.08 6.35 -24.87
N GLY A 299 -3.07 5.65 -25.39
CA GLY A 299 -2.25 6.10 -26.51
C GLY A 299 -1.14 7.11 -26.19
N LYS A 300 -0.82 7.35 -24.91
CA LYS A 300 0.34 8.15 -24.49
C LYS A 300 1.36 7.27 -23.75
N ALA A 301 2.64 7.58 -23.95
CA ALA A 301 3.70 6.95 -23.18
C ALA A 301 3.64 7.38 -21.71
N LEU A 302 3.71 6.40 -20.81
CA LEU A 302 3.84 6.60 -19.38
C LEU A 302 5.28 6.98 -19.06
N ARG A 303 5.50 8.20 -18.58
CA ARG A 303 6.81 8.62 -18.11
C ARG A 303 7.09 8.06 -16.74
N CYS A 304 8.14 7.25 -16.65
CA CYS A 304 8.59 6.63 -15.42
C CYS A 304 9.93 7.23 -14.99
N ILE A 305 10.16 7.22 -13.68
CA ILE A 305 11.45 7.46 -13.07
C ILE A 305 11.86 6.23 -12.28
N SER A 306 13.14 5.91 -12.29
CA SER A 306 13.70 4.86 -11.46
C SER A 306 15.05 5.28 -10.91
N THR A 307 15.38 4.79 -9.72
CA THR A 307 16.61 5.12 -9.02
C THR A 307 17.30 3.88 -8.52
N SER A 308 18.63 3.92 -8.43
CA SER A 308 19.46 2.89 -7.83
C SER A 308 20.44 3.55 -6.88
N PHE A 309 20.51 3.02 -5.65
CA PHE A 309 21.24 3.66 -4.56
C PHE A 309 22.75 3.50 -4.72
N TYR A 310 23.21 2.29 -5.04
CA TYR A 310 24.64 1.96 -5.07
C TYR A 310 25.37 2.53 -6.29
N ASP A 311 24.74 2.53 -7.46
CA ASP A 311 25.33 3.12 -8.68
C ASP A 311 25.00 4.61 -8.82
N ARG A 312 24.14 5.16 -7.94
CA ARG A 312 23.72 6.57 -7.88
C ARG A 312 23.05 7.06 -9.17
N LEU A 313 22.39 6.16 -9.90
CA LEU A 313 21.70 6.48 -11.15
C LEU A 313 20.24 6.85 -10.90
N LEU A 314 19.81 7.94 -11.54
CA LEU A 314 18.41 8.28 -11.74
C LEU A 314 18.13 8.19 -13.24
N CYS A 315 17.19 7.33 -13.62
CA CYS A 315 16.77 7.13 -15.00
C CYS A 315 15.38 7.69 -15.21
N VAL A 316 15.18 8.36 -16.34
CA VAL A 316 13.86 8.74 -16.87
C VAL A 316 13.66 7.92 -18.13
N TRP A 317 12.52 7.23 -18.22
CA TRP A 317 12.21 6.31 -19.33
C TRP A 317 10.72 6.36 -19.63
N ASP A 318 10.35 6.08 -20.88
CA ASP A 318 8.97 6.17 -21.32
C ASP A 318 8.45 4.76 -21.68
N PHE A 319 7.29 4.39 -21.16
CA PHE A 319 6.62 3.12 -21.46
C PHE A 319 5.40 3.34 -22.36
N ASP A 320 5.41 2.77 -23.56
CA ASP A 320 4.26 2.82 -24.46
C ASP A 320 3.20 1.79 -24.03
N VAL A 321 2.15 2.31 -23.39
CA VAL A 321 1.01 1.53 -22.89
C VAL A 321 0.26 0.82 -24.03
N ALA A 322 0.26 1.35 -25.25
CA ALA A 322 -0.46 0.75 -26.38
C ALA A 322 0.26 -0.46 -26.99
N HIS A 323 1.59 -0.51 -26.88
CA HIS A 323 2.42 -1.51 -27.55
C HIS A 323 3.21 -2.42 -26.59
N GLY A 324 3.19 -2.15 -25.28
CA GLY A 324 3.94 -2.94 -24.29
C GLY A 324 5.46 -2.85 -24.50
N ARG A 325 5.98 -1.68 -24.88
CA ARG A 325 7.41 -1.48 -25.17
C ARG A 325 7.96 -0.30 -24.38
N VAL A 326 9.24 -0.40 -23.98
CA VAL A 326 10.00 0.68 -23.36
C VAL A 326 10.81 1.39 -24.46
N ASN A 327 10.79 2.72 -24.46
CA ASN A 327 11.63 3.58 -25.30
C ASN A 327 12.53 4.45 -24.41
#